data_AF-A0A840TNZ2-F1
#
_entry.id   AF-A0A840TNZ2-F1
#
_cell.length_a   1.000
_cell.length_b   1.000
_cell.length_c   1.000
_cell.angle_alpha   90.00
_cell.angle_beta   90.00
_cell.angle_gamma   90.00
#
_symmetry.space_group_name_H-M   'P 1'
#
loop_
_entity.id
_entity.type
_entity.pdbx_description
1 polymer ?
#
loop_
_entity_poly.entity_id
_entity_poly.type
_entity_poly.pdbx_seq_one_letter_code
_entity_poly.pdbx_strand_id
1 'polypeptide(L)'
;MALVAMILGFAGYTFGQFYPVVNSSAEVKEHYAEPSDDLLKLSVNAISVVNFAPKPNLKNLTLTFKVVPNSKDKFVPLKTKGEFITIDSLNKPTTYIFEVNADDEGVKPQVVSYITLDGFIPRSEYEKIRHSNNYKAQCILYYDSDIIPTKVSYRTALFLLNRTTVKDFSE
;
A
#
# COMPACT_ATOMS: atom_id res chain seq x y z
N MET A 1 -21.50 -44.31 -69.70
CA MET A 1 -21.96 -43.86 -68.36
C MET A 1 -21.11 -42.69 -67.93
N ALA A 2 -21.68 -41.78 -67.12
CA ALA A 2 -21.04 -40.63 -66.47
C ALA A 2 -20.43 -39.55 -67.39
N LEU A 3 -20.38 -38.27 -67.00
CA LEU A 3 -21.28 -37.48 -66.14
C LEU A 3 -20.96 -36.01 -66.44
N VAL A 4 -21.97 -35.18 -66.75
CA VAL A 4 -21.81 -33.72 -66.72
C VAL A 4 -22.43 -33.22 -65.43
N ALA A 5 -21.61 -32.64 -64.55
CA ALA A 5 -22.06 -31.73 -63.50
C ALA A 5 -20.93 -30.78 -63.14
N MET A 6 -21.28 -29.51 -62.95
CA MET A 6 -20.38 -28.37 -62.77
C MET A 6 -20.45 -27.91 -61.29
N ILE A 7 -19.67 -26.86 -61.01
CA ILE A 7 -19.84 -25.83 -59.97
C ILE A 7 -19.36 -26.10 -58.52
N LEU A 8 -18.64 -25.06 -58.07
CA LEU A 8 -18.53 -24.43 -56.75
C LEU A 8 -17.17 -24.57 -56.04
N GLY A 9 -16.63 -23.40 -55.71
CA GLY A 9 -15.32 -23.24 -55.09
C GLY A 9 -15.37 -23.42 -53.57
N PHE A 10 -14.19 -23.62 -52.99
CA PHE A 10 -13.99 -23.54 -51.56
C PHE A 10 -13.01 -22.42 -51.23
N ALA A 11 -13.46 -21.51 -50.37
CA ALA A 11 -12.57 -20.64 -49.63
C ALA A 11 -11.84 -21.47 -48.56
N GLY A 12 -10.55 -21.21 -48.35
CA GLY A 12 -9.81 -21.78 -47.24
C GLY A 12 -8.34 -21.39 -47.18
N TYR A 13 -7.95 -20.81 -46.04
CA TYR A 13 -6.75 -21.16 -45.24
C TYR A 13 -5.41 -21.38 -46.00
N THR A 14 -4.28 -20.71 -45.72
CA THR A 14 -3.79 -19.94 -44.56
C THR A 14 -2.77 -18.88 -45.06
N PHE A 15 -2.09 -18.04 -44.27
CA PHE A 15 -2.00 -17.83 -42.81
C PHE A 15 -1.77 -16.32 -42.57
N GLY A 16 -2.38 -15.74 -41.53
CA GLY A 16 -1.88 -14.49 -40.96
C GLY A 16 -0.80 -14.82 -39.92
N GLN A 17 0.34 -14.11 -39.93
CA GLN A 17 1.35 -14.29 -38.89
C GLN A 17 0.82 -13.78 -37.55
N PHE A 18 0.38 -14.71 -36.70
CA PHE A 18 0.26 -14.46 -35.28
C PHE A 18 1.64 -14.15 -34.73
N TYR A 19 1.91 -12.89 -34.44
CA TYR A 19 2.92 -12.58 -33.43
C TYR A 19 2.43 -13.23 -32.14
N PRO A 20 3.20 -14.13 -31.50
CA PRO A 20 2.88 -14.51 -30.14
C PRO A 20 2.96 -13.23 -29.30
N VAL A 21 1.85 -12.86 -28.68
CA VAL A 21 1.90 -11.94 -27.54
C VAL A 21 2.67 -12.70 -26.47
N VAL A 22 3.97 -12.42 -26.37
CA VAL A 22 4.81 -12.96 -25.32
C VAL A 22 4.27 -12.38 -24.01
N ASN A 23 3.53 -13.21 -23.28
CA ASN A 23 3.12 -12.92 -21.92
C ASN A 23 4.38 -12.84 -21.05
N SER A 24 4.97 -11.64 -20.94
CA SER A 24 6.07 -11.34 -20.03
C SER A 24 5.63 -11.23 -18.55
N SER A 25 4.46 -11.79 -18.22
CA SER A 25 3.80 -11.73 -16.91
C SER A 25 4.11 -12.93 -16.01
N ALA A 26 5.06 -13.79 -16.40
CA ALA A 26 5.36 -15.04 -15.70
C ALA A 26 6.52 -14.94 -14.68
N GLU A 27 7.60 -14.20 -14.96
CA GLU A 27 8.82 -14.24 -14.12
C GLU A 27 8.70 -13.53 -12.77
N VAL A 28 7.77 -12.57 -12.63
CA VAL A 28 7.64 -11.77 -11.39
C VAL A 28 7.10 -12.60 -10.22
N LYS A 29 6.39 -13.71 -10.48
CA LYS A 29 5.61 -14.43 -9.46
C LYS A 29 6.43 -15.27 -8.48
N GLU A 30 7.65 -15.68 -8.81
CA GLU A 30 8.47 -16.51 -7.93
C GLU A 30 9.16 -15.72 -6.80
N HIS A 31 9.24 -14.39 -6.90
CA HIS A 31 9.97 -13.57 -5.93
C HIS A 31 9.21 -13.29 -4.62
N TYR A 32 7.88 -13.27 -4.70
CA TYR A 32 7.01 -12.75 -3.65
C TYR A 32 6.35 -13.88 -2.85
N ALA A 33 6.35 -13.76 -1.52
CA ALA A 33 5.60 -14.67 -0.68
C ALA A 33 4.10 -14.34 -0.67
N GLU A 34 3.28 -15.37 -0.41
CA GLU A 34 1.90 -15.17 0.01
C GLU A 34 1.88 -14.31 1.29
N PRO A 35 1.10 -13.22 1.36
CA PRO A 35 1.13 -12.30 2.49
C PRO A 35 0.47 -12.91 3.73
N SER A 36 1.22 -12.98 4.83
CA SER A 36 0.71 -13.35 6.15
C SER A 36 1.22 -12.38 7.23
N ASP A 37 0.39 -12.11 8.24
CA ASP A 37 0.64 -11.07 9.25
C ASP A 37 1.95 -11.25 10.04
N ASP A 38 2.50 -12.47 10.08
CA ASP A 38 3.77 -12.81 10.73
C ASP A 38 5.01 -12.41 9.91
N LEU A 39 4.89 -12.08 8.63
CA LEU A 39 6.06 -11.78 7.77
C LEU A 39 6.76 -10.46 8.08
N LEU A 40 6.03 -9.46 8.58
CA LEU A 40 6.55 -8.11 8.79
C LEU A 40 6.21 -7.57 10.19
N LYS A 41 7.18 -6.94 10.83
CA LYS A 41 6.97 -6.10 12.02
C LYS A 41 6.93 -4.63 11.63
N LEU A 42 5.79 -3.97 11.84
CA LEU A 42 5.64 -2.53 11.65
C LEU A 42 5.88 -1.76 12.95
N SER A 43 6.69 -0.70 12.87
CA SER A 43 6.89 0.25 13.95
C SER A 43 6.91 1.68 13.42
N VAL A 44 6.26 2.62 14.12
CA VAL A 44 6.35 4.04 13.75
C VAL A 44 7.72 4.56 14.12
N ASN A 45 8.42 5.14 13.15
CA ASN A 45 9.74 5.74 13.29
C ASN A 45 9.66 7.25 13.46
N ALA A 46 8.80 7.91 12.68
CA ALA A 46 8.57 9.35 12.77
C ALA A 46 7.14 9.71 12.37
N ILE A 47 6.66 10.83 12.91
CA ILE A 47 5.42 11.48 12.50
C ILE A 47 5.75 12.94 12.24
N SER A 48 5.43 13.45 11.06
CA SER A 48 5.68 14.84 10.67
C SER A 48 4.44 15.47 10.06
N VAL A 49 4.21 16.74 10.38
CA VAL A 49 3.13 17.56 9.82
C VAL A 49 3.73 18.76 9.11
N VAL A 50 3.24 19.05 7.91
CA VAL A 50 3.61 20.23 7.12
C VAL A 50 2.38 21.07 6.80
N ASN A 51 2.58 22.39 6.69
CA ASN A 51 1.54 23.35 6.30
C ASN A 51 1.12 23.23 4.82
N PHE A 52 1.89 22.51 4.00
CA PHE A 52 1.61 22.33 2.57
C PHE A 52 0.46 21.34 2.34
N ALA A 53 -0.76 21.86 2.25
CA ALA A 53 -1.97 21.10 1.95
C ALA A 53 -2.84 21.80 0.88
N PRO A 54 -3.61 21.07 0.05
CA PRO A 54 -4.43 21.66 -1.02
C PRO A 54 -5.51 22.66 -0.56
N LYS A 55 -5.83 22.69 0.74
CA LYS A 55 -6.85 23.56 1.34
C LYS A 55 -6.41 23.99 2.75
N PRO A 56 -6.71 25.24 3.18
CA PRO A 56 -6.23 25.78 4.46
C PRO A 56 -6.84 25.13 5.71
N ASN A 57 -7.93 24.37 5.55
CA ASN A 57 -8.58 23.60 6.62
C ASN A 57 -8.01 22.17 6.76
N LEU A 58 -7.01 21.81 5.96
CA LEU A 58 -6.31 20.52 6.01
C LEU A 58 -4.85 20.73 6.47
N LYS A 59 -4.26 19.66 6.97
CA LYS A 59 -2.83 19.51 7.26
C LYS A 59 -2.34 18.27 6.52
N ASN A 60 -1.16 18.32 5.90
CA ASN A 60 -0.52 17.11 5.42
C ASN A 60 0.20 16.43 6.58
N LEU A 61 0.00 15.13 6.73
CA LEU A 61 0.62 14.28 7.72
C LEU A 61 1.41 13.20 6.98
N THR A 62 2.70 13.11 7.28
CA THR A 62 3.59 12.05 6.81
C THR A 62 3.95 11.17 7.99
N LEU A 63 3.74 9.86 7.84
CA LEU A 63 4.05 8.84 8.85
C LEU A 63 5.15 7.95 8.29
N THR A 64 6.35 7.98 8.88
CA THR A 64 7.43 7.08 8.48
C THR A 64 7.41 5.81 9.33
N PHE A 65 7.29 4.66 8.68
CA PHE A 65 7.39 3.34 9.30
C PHE A 65 8.79 2.79 9.16
N LYS A 66 9.31 2.20 10.24
CA LYS A 66 10.40 1.23 10.18
C LYS A 66 9.76 -0.14 10.08
N VAL A 67 10.04 -0.82 8.97
CA VAL A 67 9.57 -2.18 8.69
C VAL A 67 10.72 -3.14 8.84
N VAL A 68 10.51 -4.20 9.60
CA VAL A 68 11.49 -5.27 9.79
C VAL A 68 10.89 -6.58 9.26
N PRO A 69 11.52 -7.22 8.27
CA PRO A 69 11.11 -8.55 7.83
C PRO A 69 11.43 -9.58 8.90
N ASN A 70 10.45 -10.43 9.22
CA ASN A 70 10.61 -11.54 10.16
C ASN A 70 11.07 -12.83 9.45
N SER A 71 10.99 -12.87 8.12
CA SER A 71 11.49 -13.98 7.28
C SER A 71 12.80 -13.62 6.59
N LYS A 72 13.65 -14.64 6.37
CA LYS A 72 14.98 -14.49 5.75
C LYS A 72 15.01 -14.67 4.25
N ASP A 73 13.96 -15.27 3.68
CA ASP A 73 13.96 -15.84 2.33
C ASP A 73 12.75 -15.35 1.49
N LYS A 74 11.93 -14.45 2.04
CA LYS A 74 10.64 -14.02 1.47
C LYS A 74 10.59 -12.51 1.28
N PHE A 75 10.34 -12.07 0.04
CA PHE A 75 10.01 -10.69 -0.27
C PHE A 75 8.50 -10.46 -0.05
N VAL A 76 8.11 -9.28 0.42
CA VAL A 76 6.70 -8.93 0.66
C VAL A 76 6.31 -7.71 -0.19
N PRO A 77 5.31 -7.80 -1.09
CA PRO A 77 4.93 -6.69 -1.95
C PRO A 77 4.28 -5.55 -1.15
N LEU A 78 4.40 -4.31 -1.60
CA LEU A 78 3.71 -3.16 -1.01
C LEU A 78 2.77 -2.52 -2.03
N LYS A 79 1.54 -2.17 -1.62
CA LYS A 79 0.57 -1.48 -2.50
C LYS A 79 0.00 -0.23 -1.85
N THR A 80 -0.63 0.59 -2.68
CA THR A 80 -0.71 2.06 -2.62
C THR A 80 -1.49 2.70 -1.45
N LYS A 81 -1.96 1.97 -0.42
CA LYS A 81 -2.78 2.59 0.65
C LYS A 81 -2.58 2.04 2.05
N GLY A 82 -2.67 2.94 3.02
CA GLY A 82 -2.79 2.63 4.43
C GLY A 82 -3.90 3.42 5.11
N GLU A 83 -4.13 3.08 6.37
CA GLU A 83 -5.05 3.76 7.27
C GLU A 83 -4.30 4.32 8.47
N PHE A 84 -4.52 5.59 8.76
CA PHE A 84 -4.16 6.21 10.03
C PHE A 84 -5.42 6.30 10.89
N ILE A 85 -5.44 5.55 12.00
CA ILE A 85 -6.58 5.49 12.93
C ILE A 85 -6.18 6.25 14.20
N THR A 86 -6.82 7.39 14.44
CA THR A 86 -6.73 8.09 15.73
C THR A 86 -7.80 7.57 16.66
N ILE A 87 -7.50 7.53 17.96
CA ILE A 87 -8.44 7.18 19.02
C ILE A 87 -8.39 8.30 20.05
N ASP A 88 -9.52 8.97 20.24
CA ASP A 88 -9.63 10.10 21.16
C ASP A 88 -9.69 9.67 22.64
N SER A 89 -9.77 10.64 23.55
CA SER A 89 -9.88 10.42 25.00
C SER A 89 -11.17 9.72 25.44
N LEU A 90 -12.18 9.64 24.57
CA LEU A 90 -13.44 8.91 24.80
C LEU A 90 -13.39 7.48 24.19
N ASN A 91 -12.22 7.06 23.72
CA ASN A 91 -11.97 5.83 22.95
C ASN A 91 -12.74 5.74 21.63
N LYS A 92 -13.14 6.89 21.04
CA LYS A 92 -13.79 6.92 19.73
C LYS A 92 -12.73 6.87 18.61
N PRO A 93 -12.77 5.87 17.72
CA PRO A 93 -11.85 5.80 16.58
C PRO A 93 -12.27 6.76 15.46
N THR A 94 -11.29 7.36 14.78
CA THR A 94 -11.47 8.09 13.51
C THR A 94 -10.39 7.64 12.53
N THR A 95 -10.80 7.23 11.33
CA THR A 95 -9.91 6.64 10.31
C THR A 95 -9.69 7.60 9.15
N TYR A 96 -8.44 7.72 8.71
CA TYR A 96 -8.02 8.48 7.54
C TYR A 96 -7.32 7.56 6.55
N ILE A 97 -7.62 7.68 5.25
CA ILE A 97 -6.98 6.90 4.19
C ILE A 97 -5.79 7.67 3.64
N PHE A 98 -4.61 7.06 3.67
CA PHE A 98 -3.34 7.65 3.26
C PHE A 98 -2.75 6.85 2.08
N GLU A 99 -2.00 7.52 1.22
CA GLU A 99 -1.24 6.89 0.14
C GLU A 99 0.04 6.27 0.69
N VAL A 100 0.42 5.08 0.21
CA VAL A 100 1.70 4.43 0.53
C VAL A 100 2.72 4.85 -0.50
N ASN A 101 3.84 5.41 -0.02
CA ASN A 101 5.01 5.69 -0.82
C ASN A 101 6.20 4.88 -0.28
N ALA A 102 6.88 4.16 -1.17
CA ALA A 102 7.99 3.26 -0.87
C ALA A 102 8.99 3.28 -2.03
N ASP A 103 10.29 3.26 -1.71
CA ASP A 103 11.37 3.36 -2.72
C ASP A 103 11.51 2.10 -3.59
N ASP A 104 10.95 0.96 -3.16
CA ASP A 104 10.97 -0.35 -3.81
C ASP A 104 9.53 -0.89 -3.97
N GLU A 105 9.31 -1.80 -4.92
CA GLU A 105 8.03 -2.53 -5.12
C GLU A 105 7.60 -3.38 -3.90
N GLY A 106 8.46 -3.52 -2.90
CA GLY A 106 8.12 -4.06 -1.59
C GLY A 106 9.32 -4.21 -0.65
N VAL A 107 9.15 -5.03 0.39
CA VAL A 107 10.12 -5.24 1.46
C VAL A 107 11.02 -6.44 1.15
N LYS A 108 12.33 -6.17 1.04
CA LYS A 108 13.38 -7.18 0.81
C LYS A 108 13.62 -8.05 2.05
N PRO A 109 13.90 -9.36 1.91
CA PRO A 109 14.26 -10.21 3.04
C PRO A 109 15.50 -9.68 3.76
N GLN A 110 15.54 -9.82 5.09
CA GLN A 110 16.66 -9.40 5.97
C GLN A 110 17.02 -7.90 5.95
N VAL A 111 16.38 -7.08 5.12
CA VAL A 111 16.63 -5.64 4.99
C VAL A 111 15.60 -4.86 5.81
N VAL A 112 16.07 -3.98 6.70
CA VAL A 112 15.19 -2.99 7.33
C VAL A 112 14.81 -1.96 6.27
N SER A 113 13.53 -1.90 5.94
CA SER A 113 12.96 -0.93 4.99
C SER A 113 12.25 0.20 5.71
N TYR A 114 12.17 1.36 5.07
CA TYR A 114 11.36 2.48 5.51
C TYR A 114 10.28 2.78 4.47
N ILE A 115 9.08 3.11 4.93
CA ILE A 115 7.90 3.39 4.11
C ILE A 115 7.27 4.69 4.63
N THR A 116 6.76 5.55 3.77
CA THR A 116 5.90 6.66 4.21
C THR A 116 4.42 6.37 3.90
N LEU A 117 3.56 6.76 4.84
CA LEU A 117 2.16 7.06 4.52
C LEU A 117 2.00 8.57 4.48
N ASP A 118 1.47 9.06 3.37
CA ASP A 118 1.24 10.48 3.12
C ASP A 118 -0.25 10.74 2.92
N GLY A 119 -0.80 11.77 3.59
CA GLY A 119 -2.23 12.02 3.55
C GLY A 119 -2.69 13.23 4.35
N PHE A 120 -3.93 13.65 4.09
CA PHE A 120 -4.50 14.86 4.68
C PHE A 120 -5.43 14.56 5.85
N ILE A 121 -5.23 15.28 6.96
CA ILE A 121 -6.17 15.30 8.09
C ILE A 121 -6.79 16.69 8.25
N PRO A 122 -8.02 16.80 8.82
CA PRO A 122 -8.59 18.08 9.19
C PRO A 122 -7.67 18.82 10.17
N ARG A 123 -7.44 20.11 9.92
CA ARG A 123 -6.63 20.95 10.83
C ARG A 123 -7.20 20.93 12.25
N SER A 124 -8.52 20.94 12.40
CA SER A 124 -9.19 20.83 13.69
C SER A 124 -8.90 19.54 14.44
N GLU A 125 -8.61 18.42 13.76
CA GLU A 125 -8.17 17.19 14.44
C GLU A 125 -6.70 17.28 14.83
N TYR A 126 -5.85 17.81 13.94
CA TYR A 126 -4.44 18.07 14.25
C TYR A 126 -4.28 18.92 15.51
N GLU A 127 -5.04 20.02 15.68
CA GLU A 127 -4.94 20.84 16.89
C GLU A 127 -5.39 20.06 18.15
N LYS A 128 -6.43 19.21 18.07
CA LYS A 128 -6.81 18.34 19.21
C LYS A 128 -5.68 17.39 19.60
N ILE A 129 -5.05 16.74 18.62
CA ILE A 129 -3.90 15.85 18.83
C ILE A 129 -2.72 16.60 19.44
N ARG A 130 -2.46 17.84 18.99
CA ARG A 130 -1.40 18.70 19.52
C ARG A 130 -1.62 19.12 20.97
N HIS A 131 -2.88 19.34 21.36
CA HIS A 131 -3.27 19.89 22.66
C HIS A 131 -3.74 18.85 23.70
N SER A 132 -3.99 17.60 23.29
CA SER A 132 -4.44 16.53 24.19
C SER A 132 -3.38 15.44 24.36
N ASN A 133 -3.11 15.05 25.61
CA ASN A 133 -2.13 14.01 25.95
C ASN A 133 -2.69 12.58 25.84
N ASN A 134 -3.99 12.42 25.57
CA ASN A 134 -4.70 11.14 25.66
C ASN A 134 -5.04 10.54 24.28
N TYR A 135 -4.63 11.17 23.18
CA TYR A 135 -4.80 10.58 21.86
C TYR A 135 -3.86 9.39 21.67
N LYS A 136 -4.42 8.31 21.11
CA LYS A 136 -3.66 7.16 20.63
C LYS A 136 -3.78 7.08 19.11
N ALA A 137 -2.83 6.40 18.47
CA ALA A 137 -3.00 5.99 17.09
C ALA A 137 -2.55 4.55 16.85
N GLN A 138 -3.15 3.97 15.80
CA GLN A 138 -2.73 2.76 15.13
C GLN A 138 -2.63 3.07 13.64
N CYS A 139 -1.61 2.52 12.98
CA CYS A 139 -1.52 2.56 11.53
C CYS A 139 -1.71 1.16 10.97
N ILE A 140 -2.38 1.06 9.83
CA ILE A 140 -2.60 -0.19 9.09
C ILE A 140 -2.07 -0.01 7.67
N LEU A 141 -1.16 -0.87 7.24
CA LEU A 141 -0.74 -0.96 5.83
C LEU A 141 -1.54 -2.07 5.15
N TYR A 142 -2.03 -1.81 3.94
CA TYR A 142 -2.79 -2.78 3.16
C TYR A 142 -1.99 -3.37 2.01
N TYR A 143 -2.21 -4.65 1.81
CA TYR A 143 -1.49 -5.50 0.89
C TYR A 143 -2.53 -6.16 -0.01
N ASP A 144 -2.24 -6.19 -1.30
CA ASP A 144 -3.08 -6.76 -2.34
C ASP A 144 -2.15 -7.54 -3.26
N SER A 145 -2.17 -8.86 -3.14
CA SER A 145 -1.23 -9.74 -3.80
C SER A 145 -1.73 -10.12 -5.19
N ASP A 146 -0.87 -10.00 -6.20
CA ASP A 146 -1.18 -10.46 -7.56
C ASP A 146 -1.16 -12.01 -7.66
N ILE A 147 -0.86 -12.69 -6.54
CA ILE A 147 -0.99 -14.14 -6.35
C ILE A 147 -2.41 -14.50 -5.86
N ILE A 148 -2.97 -13.73 -4.91
CA ILE A 148 -4.33 -13.93 -4.36
C ILE A 148 -4.95 -12.56 -4.02
N PRO A 149 -6.14 -12.21 -4.56
CA PRO A 149 -6.79 -10.90 -4.39
C PRO A 149 -7.43 -10.70 -3.00
N THR A 150 -6.79 -11.21 -1.95
CA THR A 150 -7.23 -11.08 -0.55
C THR A 150 -6.51 -9.89 0.09
N LYS A 151 -7.26 -8.91 0.57
CA LYS A 151 -6.71 -7.70 1.21
C LYS A 151 -6.16 -8.02 2.61
N VAL A 152 -4.87 -8.27 2.73
CA VAL A 152 -4.17 -8.49 4.02
C VAL A 152 -3.82 -7.14 4.68
N SER A 153 -3.75 -7.10 6.01
CA SER A 153 -3.62 -5.85 6.78
C SER A 153 -2.60 -5.96 7.92
N TYR A 154 -1.44 -5.34 7.77
CA TYR A 154 -0.39 -5.35 8.79
C TYR A 154 -0.55 -4.10 9.67
N ARG A 155 -0.49 -4.26 10.98
CA ARG A 155 -0.88 -3.21 11.94
C ARG A 155 0.24 -2.86 12.89
N THR A 156 0.38 -1.59 13.22
CA THR A 156 1.23 -1.18 14.35
C THR A 156 0.55 -1.52 15.67
N ALA A 157 1.34 -1.65 16.74
CA ALA A 157 0.82 -1.48 18.09
C ALA A 157 0.19 -0.08 18.26
N LEU A 158 -0.67 0.09 19.27
CA LEU A 158 -1.15 1.39 19.69
C LEU A 158 -0.01 2.20 20.31
N PHE A 159 0.17 3.44 19.86
CA PHE A 159 1.14 4.39 20.41
C PHE A 159 0.45 5.70 20.79
N LEU A 160 1.04 6.45 21.71
CA LEU A 160 0.52 7.75 22.12
C LEU A 160 0.89 8.81 21.08
N LEU A 161 -0.09 9.61 20.66
CA LEU A 161 0.14 10.84 19.92
C LEU A 161 0.32 11.98 20.92
N ASN A 162 1.50 12.59 20.94
CA ASN A 162 1.78 13.77 21.73
C ASN A 162 2.74 14.70 20.98
N ARG A 163 3.01 15.87 21.56
CA ARG A 163 3.89 16.90 20.96
C ARG A 163 5.34 16.45 20.71
N THR A 164 5.87 15.45 21.41
CA THR A 164 7.24 14.96 21.16
C THR A 164 7.30 13.92 20.03
N THR A 165 6.20 13.19 19.79
CA THR A 165 6.08 12.26 18.66
C THR A 165 5.81 12.97 17.34
N VAL A 166 5.00 14.04 17.35
CA VAL A 166 4.60 14.79 16.15
C VAL A 166 5.54 15.97 15.91
N LYS A 167 6.41 15.85 14.90
CA LYS A 167 7.29 16.94 14.43
C LYS A 167 6.49 17.90 13.56
N ASP A 168 6.37 19.15 14.01
CA ASP A 168 5.70 20.21 13.27
C ASP A 168 6.74 21.00 12.47
N PHE A 169 6.70 20.88 11.14
CA PHE A 169 7.46 21.72 10.23
C PHE A 169 6.54 22.84 9.73
N SER A 170 6.12 23.68 10.69
CA SER A 170 5.45 24.94 10.42
C SER A 170 6.50 26.04 10.32
N GLU A 171 6.78 26.47 9.10
CA GLU A 171 7.06 27.90 8.83
C GLU A 171 5.81 28.73 9.15
#